data_AF-X1B1K8-F1
#
_entry.id   AF-X1B1K8-F1
#
_cell.length_a   1.000
_cell.length_b   1.000
_cell.length_c   1.000
_cell.angle_alpha   90.00
_cell.angle_beta   90.00
_cell.angle_gamma   90.00
#
_symmetry.space_group_name_H-M   'P 1'
#
loop_
_entity.id
_entity.type
_entity.pdbx_description
1 polymer ?
#
loop_
_entity_poly.entity_id
_entity_poly.type
_entity_poly.pdbx_seq_one_letter_code
_entity_poly.pdbx_strand_id
1 'polypeptide(L)'
;PSAEQQNDMDFMLSGIGEIFSLIVYAHLIIENAPIYNIDDDTLDQIFDFLVRDFSKYALNLYHKSGTTPKQMEFCLKMIKKPNVDEERFKRVWNKVHSLKDAYQMELRPFSPQNQIFHL
;
A
#
# COMPACT_ATOMS: atom_id res chain seq x y z
N PRO A 1 19.91 -8.62 5.76
CA PRO A 1 20.25 -7.75 6.91
C PRO A 1 21.38 -8.40 7.73
N SER A 2 22.33 -7.63 8.27
CA SER A 2 23.30 -8.13 9.26
C SER A 2 22.67 -8.26 10.65
N ALA A 3 23.34 -8.92 11.60
CA ALA A 3 22.86 -9.03 12.99
C ALA A 3 22.71 -7.65 13.66
N GLU A 4 23.61 -6.71 13.38
CA GLU A 4 23.50 -5.33 13.85
C GLU A 4 22.29 -4.62 13.25
N GLN A 5 22.06 -4.76 11.94
CA GLN A 5 20.88 -4.20 11.26
C GLN A 5 19.56 -4.79 11.77
N GLN A 6 19.55 -6.05 12.21
CA GLN A 6 18.35 -6.69 12.77
C GLN A 6 17.97 -6.12 14.14
N ASN A 7 18.94 -5.65 14.92
CA ASN A 7 18.71 -4.99 16.20
C ASN A 7 18.38 -3.49 16.04
N ASP A 8 18.56 -2.94 14.84
CA ASP A 8 18.17 -1.57 14.49
C ASP A 8 16.68 -1.55 14.09
N MET A 9 15.84 -1.12 15.02
CA MET A 9 14.39 -1.02 14.82
C MET A 9 14.00 -0.05 13.71
N ASP A 10 14.77 1.03 13.50
CA ASP A 10 14.49 2.00 12.43
C ASP A 10 14.86 1.42 11.06
N PHE A 11 15.93 0.63 10.98
CA PHE A 11 16.27 -0.12 9.77
C PHE A 11 15.24 -1.21 9.44
N MET A 12 14.78 -1.94 10.46
CA MET A 12 13.84 -3.06 10.28
C MET A 12 12.41 -2.60 10.01
N LEU A 13 11.87 -1.64 10.78
CA LEU A 13 10.48 -1.19 10.63
C LEU A 13 10.34 -0.12 9.56
N SER A 14 11.02 1.02 9.73
CA SER A 14 10.92 2.17 8.81
C SER A 14 11.72 1.99 7.52
N GLY A 15 12.62 1.01 7.45
CA GLY A 15 13.39 0.71 6.24
C GLY A 15 12.76 -0.44 5.46
N ILE A 16 12.87 -1.65 6.02
CA ILE A 16 12.44 -2.88 5.35
C ILE A 16 10.93 -3.11 5.50
N GLY A 17 10.36 -2.82 6.67
CA GLY A 17 8.96 -3.11 7.01
C GLY A 17 7.97 -2.38 6.10
N GLU A 18 8.22 -1.11 5.79
CA GLU A 18 7.39 -0.33 4.86
C GLU A 18 7.37 -0.94 3.45
N ILE A 19 8.55 -1.30 2.93
CA ILE A 19 8.71 -1.95 1.60
C ILE A 19 8.02 -3.32 1.59
N PHE A 20 8.25 -4.13 2.62
CA PHE A 20 7.65 -5.46 2.74
C PHE A 20 6.12 -5.40 2.81
N SER A 21 5.58 -4.49 3.61
CA SER A 21 4.13 -4.32 3.76
C SER A 21 3.47 -3.97 2.43
N LEU A 22 4.07 -3.08 1.63
CA LEU A 22 3.57 -2.76 0.30
C LEU A 22 3.52 -3.98 -0.62
N ILE A 23 4.53 -4.86 -0.58
CA ILE A 23 4.55 -6.09 -1.40
C ILE A 23 3.38 -7.00 -1.03
N VAL A 24 3.15 -7.21 0.27
CA VAL A 24 2.05 -8.04 0.76
C VAL A 24 0.71 -7.45 0.35
N TYR A 25 0.50 -6.14 0.52
CA TYR A 25 -0.73 -5.48 0.08
C TYR A 25 -0.92 -5.55 -1.43
N ALA A 26 0.12 -5.30 -2.23
CA ALA A 26 0.06 -5.40 -3.69
C ALA A 26 -0.36 -6.81 -4.14
N HIS A 27 0.20 -7.85 -3.51
CA HIS A 27 -0.17 -9.23 -3.78
C HIS A 27 -1.65 -9.50 -3.46
N LEU A 28 -2.10 -9.14 -2.26
CA LEU A 28 -3.49 -9.30 -1.83
C LEU A 28 -4.46 -8.56 -2.76
N ILE A 29 -4.10 -7.34 -3.20
CA ILE A 29 -4.92 -6.56 -4.13
C ILE A 29 -5.07 -7.29 -5.47
N ILE A 30 -3.99 -7.80 -6.04
CA ILE A 30 -4.04 -8.54 -7.32
C ILE A 30 -4.85 -9.82 -7.18
N GLU A 31 -4.62 -10.61 -6.12
CA GLU A 31 -5.33 -11.88 -5.91
C GLU A 31 -6.84 -11.69 -5.73
N ASN A 32 -7.24 -10.60 -5.07
CA ASN A 32 -8.63 -10.31 -4.79
C ASN A 32 -9.33 -9.50 -5.91
N ALA A 33 -8.59 -8.90 -6.84
CA ALA A 33 -9.17 -8.10 -7.93
C ALA A 33 -10.25 -8.89 -8.73
N PRO A 34 -10.04 -10.17 -9.11
CA PRO A 34 -11.07 -10.98 -9.76
C PRO A 34 -12.27 -11.29 -8.84
N ILE A 35 -12.03 -11.50 -7.54
CA ILE A 35 -13.06 -11.85 -6.56
C ILE A 35 -14.06 -10.70 -6.39
N TYR A 36 -13.56 -9.46 -6.36
CA TYR A 36 -14.40 -8.26 -6.23
C TYR A 36 -14.77 -7.62 -7.57
N ASN A 37 -14.43 -8.25 -8.69
CA ASN A 37 -14.67 -7.75 -10.05
C ASN A 37 -14.16 -6.29 -10.24
N ILE A 38 -12.92 -6.05 -9.80
CA ILE A 38 -12.25 -4.76 -9.96
C ILE A 38 -11.75 -4.65 -11.40
N ASP A 39 -12.06 -3.54 -12.08
CA ASP A 39 -11.58 -3.27 -13.43
C ASP A 39 -10.09 -2.91 -13.47
N ASP A 40 -9.46 -3.18 -14.61
CA ASP A 40 -8.03 -2.94 -14.84
C ASP A 40 -7.63 -1.48 -14.66
N ASP A 41 -8.48 -0.52 -15.05
CA ASP A 41 -8.18 0.92 -14.90
C ASP A 41 -8.05 1.30 -13.42
N THR A 42 -8.97 0.80 -12.59
CA THR A 42 -8.95 1.00 -11.13
C THR A 42 -7.74 0.30 -10.51
N LEU A 43 -7.44 -0.94 -10.91
CA LEU A 43 -6.30 -1.69 -10.43
C LEU A 43 -4.99 -0.96 -10.75
N ASP A 44 -4.80 -0.57 -12.01
CA ASP A 44 -3.65 0.21 -12.46
C ASP A 44 -3.50 1.54 -11.71
N GLN A 45 -4.62 2.21 -11.42
CA GLN A 45 -4.60 3.47 -10.67
C GLN A 45 -4.17 3.26 -9.21
N ILE A 46 -4.50 2.11 -8.61
CA ILE A 46 -3.97 1.70 -7.30
C ILE A 46 -2.46 1.47 -7.39
N PHE A 47 -2.01 0.78 -8.43
CA PHE A 47 -0.60 0.49 -8.63
C PHE A 47 0.25 1.73 -8.95
N ASP A 48 -0.32 2.78 -9.55
CA ASP A 48 0.41 4.05 -9.76
C ASP A 48 0.95 4.61 -8.43
N PHE A 49 0.13 4.69 -7.38
CA PHE A 49 0.60 5.21 -6.10
C PHE A 49 1.44 4.18 -5.32
N LEU A 50 1.14 2.88 -5.42
CA LEU A 50 1.95 1.84 -4.78
C LEU A 50 3.40 1.85 -5.30
N VAL A 51 3.62 2.04 -6.60
CA VAL A 51 4.97 2.13 -7.19
C VAL A 51 5.71 3.38 -6.71
N ARG A 52 5.01 4.51 -6.54
CA ARG A 52 5.59 5.75 -6.01
C ARG A 52 6.01 5.58 -4.55
N ASP A 53 5.15 4.98 -3.73
CA ASP A 53 5.44 4.73 -2.32
C ASP A 53 6.57 3.71 -2.17
N PHE A 54 6.59 2.66 -2.98
CA PHE A 54 7.68 1.68 -3.00
C PHE A 54 9.02 2.35 -3.33
N SER A 55 9.03 3.24 -4.32
CA SER A 55 10.22 4.01 -4.69
C SER A 55 10.65 4.99 -3.59
N LYS A 56 9.70 5.63 -2.92
CA LYS A 56 9.95 6.52 -1.78
C LYS A 56 10.60 5.76 -0.61
N TYR A 57 10.07 4.60 -0.24
CA TYR A 57 10.62 3.80 0.85
C TYR A 57 11.97 3.18 0.49
N ALA A 58 12.18 2.78 -0.78
CA ALA A 58 13.49 2.35 -1.26
C ALA A 58 14.55 3.48 -1.15
N LEU A 59 14.18 4.72 -1.48
CA LEU A 59 15.06 5.88 -1.30
C LEU A 59 15.32 6.18 0.18
N ASN A 60 14.31 6.05 1.04
CA ASN A 60 14.47 6.21 2.48
C ASN A 60 15.47 5.18 3.03
N LEU A 61 15.31 3.91 2.67
CA LEU A 61 16.22 2.83 3.06
C LEU A 61 17.64 3.11 2.55
N TYR A 62 17.81 3.52 1.29
CA TYR A 62 19.10 3.88 0.70
C TYR A 62 19.88 4.92 1.52
N HIS A 63 19.20 5.88 2.14
CA HIS A 63 19.84 6.93 2.94
C HIS A 63 20.17 6.52 4.38
N LYS A 64 19.73 5.36 4.86
CA LYS A 64 20.04 4.92 6.23
C LYS A 64 21.52 4.57 6.35
N SER A 65 22.16 5.07 7.42
CA SER A 65 23.58 4.86 7.73
C SER A 65 23.96 3.38 7.85
N GLY A 66 23.00 2.52 8.23
CA GLY A 66 23.20 1.09 8.32
C GLY A 66 23.31 0.37 6.97
N THR A 67 23.00 0.99 5.83
CA THR A 67 23.01 0.29 4.54
C THR A 67 24.42 -0.05 4.05
N THR A 68 24.56 -1.25 3.48
CA THR A 68 25.78 -1.68 2.77
C THR A 68 25.73 -1.25 1.30
N PRO A 69 26.89 -1.13 0.61
CA PRO A 69 26.93 -0.79 -0.81
C PRO A 69 26.06 -1.71 -1.69
N LYS A 70 26.01 -3.00 -1.36
CA LYS A 70 25.17 -3.97 -2.07
C LYS A 70 23.67 -3.73 -1.84
N GLN A 71 23.26 -3.37 -0.62
CA GLN A 71 21.87 -3.01 -0.32
C GLN A 71 21.47 -1.70 -1.01
N MET A 72 22.38 -0.73 -1.06
CA MET A 72 22.18 0.52 -1.80
C MET A 72 21.93 0.27 -3.29
N GLU A 73 22.70 -0.62 -3.91
CA GLU A 73 22.48 -1.03 -5.31
C GLU A 73 21.07 -1.63 -5.52
N PHE A 74 20.61 -2.47 -4.59
CA PHE A 74 19.24 -3.01 -4.66
C PHE A 74 18.18 -1.91 -4.50
N CYS A 75 18.37 -0.96 -3.59
CA CYS A 75 17.43 0.16 -3.41
C CYS A 75 17.30 0.98 -4.69
N LEU A 76 18.40 1.26 -5.39
CA LEU A 76 18.35 1.98 -6.67
C LEU A 76 17.61 1.20 -7.77
N LYS A 77 17.67 -0.13 -7.77
CA LYS A 77 16.89 -0.97 -8.71
C LYS A 77 15.39 -0.95 -8.43
N MET A 78 14.99 -0.70 -7.18
CA MET A 78 13.60 -0.62 -6.74
C MET A 78 12.93 0.69 -7.14
N ILE A 79 13.69 1.77 -7.33
CA ILE A 79 13.16 3.09 -7.70
C ILE A 79 12.71 3.05 -9.17
N LYS A 80 11.40 3.23 -9.39
CA LYS A 80 10.77 3.23 -10.71
C LYS A 80 9.74 4.35 -10.82
N LYS A 81 9.59 4.87 -12.04
CA LYS A 81 8.48 5.76 -12.36
C LYS A 81 7.25 4.92 -12.70
N PRO A 82 6.07 5.19 -12.13
CA PRO A 82 4.84 4.51 -12.54
C PRO A 82 4.46 4.90 -13.98
N ASN A 83 3.65 4.06 -14.62
CA ASN A 83 3.13 4.36 -15.94
C ASN A 83 2.09 5.48 -15.86
N VAL A 84 2.41 6.64 -16.43
CA VAL A 84 1.53 7.81 -16.42
C VAL A 84 0.49 7.68 -17.53
N ASP A 85 -0.79 7.68 -17.16
CA ASP A 85 -1.92 7.67 -18.08
C ASP A 85 -3.02 8.61 -17.56
N GLU A 86 -3.11 9.79 -18.18
CA GLU A 86 -4.10 10.81 -17.81
C GLU A 86 -5.54 10.39 -18.17
N GLU A 87 -5.72 9.62 -19.23
CA GLU A 87 -7.05 9.18 -19.67
C GLU A 87 -7.58 8.11 -18.72
N ARG A 88 -6.73 7.17 -18.27
CA ARG A 88 -7.07 6.22 -17.21
C ARG A 88 -7.47 6.94 -15.92
N PHE A 89 -6.69 7.93 -15.50
CA PHE A 89 -7.01 8.73 -14.32
C PHE A 89 -8.41 9.37 -14.43
N LYS A 90 -8.75 9.96 -15.59
CA LYS A 90 -10.09 10.53 -15.83
C LYS A 90 -11.19 9.48 -15.77
N ARG A 91 -10.99 8.29 -16.35
CA ARG A 91 -11.97 7.19 -16.30
C ARG A 91 -12.25 6.77 -14.86
N VAL A 92 -11.20 6.54 -14.07
CA VAL A 92 -11.33 6.18 -12.65
C VAL A 92 -11.98 7.30 -11.84
N TRP A 93 -11.58 8.56 -12.08
CA TRP A 93 -12.18 9.72 -11.42
C TRP A 93 -13.68 9.82 -11.66
N ASN A 94 -14.13 9.66 -12.91
CA ASN A 94 -15.55 9.70 -13.24
C ASN A 94 -16.36 8.61 -12.53
N LYS A 95 -15.80 7.40 -12.43
CA LYS A 95 -16.39 6.29 -11.68
C LYS A 95 -16.55 6.65 -10.20
N VAL A 96 -15.48 7.11 -9.55
CA VAL A 96 -15.52 7.51 -8.12
C VAL A 96 -16.48 8.68 -7.90
N HIS A 97 -16.46 9.68 -8.79
CA HIS A 97 -17.32 10.84 -8.68
C HIS A 97 -18.81 10.50 -8.76
N SER A 98 -19.19 9.49 -9.55
CA SER A 98 -20.57 9.01 -9.63
C SER A 98 -21.10 8.40 -8.31
N LEU A 99 -20.21 8.00 -7.40
CA LEU A 99 -20.56 7.50 -6.07
C LEU A 99 -20.76 8.63 -5.04
N LYS A 100 -20.65 9.89 -5.46
CA LYS A 100 -20.94 11.03 -4.60
C LYS A 100 -22.34 10.89 -4.01
N ASP A 101 -22.44 11.10 -2.69
CA ASP A 101 -23.68 11.00 -1.91
C ASP A 101 -24.35 9.61 -1.91
N ALA A 102 -23.69 8.57 -2.43
CA ALA A 102 -24.21 7.21 -2.46
C ALA A 102 -24.11 6.49 -1.10
N TYR A 103 -23.18 6.92 -0.22
CA TYR A 103 -23.06 6.36 1.12
C TYR A 103 -24.14 6.94 2.05
N GLN A 104 -25.02 6.08 2.53
CA GLN A 104 -25.95 6.38 3.62
C GLN A 104 -25.56 5.54 4.83
N MET A 105 -25.22 6.22 5.94
CA MET A 105 -24.89 5.55 7.18
C MET A 105 -26.18 5.05 7.85
N GLU A 106 -26.38 3.74 7.89
CA GLU A 106 -27.40 3.17 8.76
C GLU A 106 -26.94 3.22 10.22
N LEU A 107 -27.46 4.19 10.98
CA LEU A 107 -27.30 4.21 12.43
C LEU A 107 -28.14 3.09 13.02
N ARG A 108 -27.52 1.92 13.25
CA ARG A 108 -28.15 0.87 14.07
C ARG A 108 -28.34 1.42 15.49
N PRO A 109 -29.56 1.41 16.07
CA PRO A 109 -29.75 1.85 17.44
C PRO A 109 -28.98 0.91 18.38
N PHE A 110 -28.24 1.49 19.33
CA PHE A 110 -27.59 0.75 20.39
C PHE A 110 -28.67 0.09 21.27
N SER A 111 -28.79 -1.24 21.21
CA SER A 111 -29.63 -2.03 22.12
C SER A 111 -28.79 -2.50 23.31
N PRO A 112 -29.09 -2.08 24.56
CA PRO A 112 -28.33 -2.47 25.75
C PRO A 112 -28.38 -3.97 26.11
N GLN A 113 -29.12 -4.79 25.37
CA GLN A 113 -29.46 -6.18 25.75
C GLN A 113 -28.41 -7.22 25.36
N ASN A 114 -27.38 -6.87 24.58
CA ASN A 114 -26.37 -7.82 24.10
C ASN A 114 -25.02 -7.79 24.87
N GLN A 115 -25.00 -7.25 26.09
CA GLN A 115 -23.83 -7.29 26.96
C GLN A 115 -23.98 -8.40 28.02
N ILE A 116 -24.10 -9.66 27.57
CA ILE A 116 -23.76 -10.81 28.40
C ILE A 116 -22.50 -11.42 27.77
N PHE A 117 -21.35 -10.94 28.25
CA PHE A 117 -20.10 -11.68 28.14
C PHE A 117 -20.28 -12.99 28.90
N HIS A 118 -20.30 -14.12 28.19
CA HIS A 118 -19.79 -15.35 28.75
C HIS A 118 -18.32 -15.47 28.31
N LEU A 119 -17.46 -15.41 29.34
CA LEU A 119 -16.00 -15.51 29.38
C LEU A 119 -15.25 -14.20 29.15
#